data_AF-A0A8S8ZAG9-F1
#
_entry.id   AF-A0A8S8ZAG9-F1
#
_cell.length_a   1.000
_cell.length_b   1.000
_cell.length_c   1.000
_cell.angle_alpha   90.00
_cell.angle_beta   90.00
_cell.angle_gamma   90.00
#
_symmetry.space_group_name_H-M   'P 1'
#
loop_
_entity.id
_entity.type
_entity.pdbx_description
1 polymer ?
#
loop_
_entity_poly.entity_id
_entity_poly.type
_entity_poly.pdbx_seq_one_letter_code
_entity_poly.pdbx_strand_id
1 'polypeptide(L)'
;MELEDVIKVHSIGYGLEDVKVEFKHDLKMDVSGVQIDGKENEMMNIPRWVADILESEKHVILHEQDMIKELKQAKVKEDIADEDTLATLDKHFYIKLHAYMKKLETVDFDKAESMLNQLVRIRQGKIVRLADSSKLTSDLSSKLSVEEEVYYNQIHNASLAFKEQILGKKK
;
A
#
# COMPACT_ATOMS: atom_id res chain seq x y z
N MET A 1 -15.57 -9.20 0.22
CA MET A 1 -15.00 -8.40 1.32
C MET A 1 -15.08 -6.97 0.86
N GLU A 2 -15.59 -6.07 1.69
CA GLU A 2 -15.65 -4.66 1.31
C GLU A 2 -14.23 -4.10 1.25
N LEU A 3 -14.02 -3.06 0.44
CA LEU A 3 -12.70 -2.45 0.26
C LEU A 3 -12.10 -1.97 1.60
N GLU A 4 -12.95 -1.41 2.46
CA GLU A 4 -12.57 -0.92 3.79
C GLU A 4 -12.02 -2.04 4.69
N ASP A 5 -12.66 -3.22 4.68
CA ASP A 5 -12.22 -4.38 5.46
C ASP A 5 -10.83 -4.86 5.01
N VAL A 6 -10.60 -4.90 3.70
CA VAL A 6 -9.31 -5.30 3.11
C VAL A 6 -8.21 -4.33 3.54
N ILE A 7 -8.45 -3.03 3.40
CA ILE A 7 -7.50 -1.99 3.83
C ILE A 7 -7.20 -2.13 5.32
N LYS A 8 -8.22 -2.32 6.16
CA LYS A 8 -8.06 -2.45 7.61
C LYS A 8 -7.23 -3.66 8.00
N VAL A 9 -7.55 -4.83 7.46
CA VAL A 9 -6.83 -6.09 7.77
C VAL A 9 -5.36 -5.97 7.36
N HIS A 10 -5.09 -5.49 6.15
CA HIS A 10 -3.71 -5.37 5.67
C HIS A 10 -2.93 -4.25 6.37
N SER A 11 -3.59 -3.16 6.79
CA SER A 11 -2.95 -2.11 7.60
C SER A 11 -2.57 -2.61 8.98
N ILE A 12 -3.40 -3.44 9.61
CA ILE A 12 -3.06 -4.11 10.88
C ILE A 12 -1.86 -5.04 10.66
N GLY A 13 -1.89 -5.86 9.61
CA GLY A 13 -0.78 -6.74 9.25
C GLY A 13 0.54 -5.97 9.10
N TYR A 14 0.52 -4.88 8.34
CA TYR A 14 1.69 -4.00 8.15
C TYR A 14 2.22 -3.40 9.47
N GLY A 15 1.33 -3.02 10.39
CA GLY A 15 1.73 -2.51 11.70
C GLY A 15 2.35 -3.57 12.62
N LEU A 16 2.08 -4.85 12.38
CA LEU A 16 2.66 -5.98 13.12
C LEU A 16 3.99 -6.46 12.55
N GLU A 17 4.35 -6.04 11.33
CA GLU A 17 5.65 -6.36 10.74
C GLU A 17 6.79 -5.68 11.51
N ASP A 18 7.94 -6.35 11.58
CA ASP A 18 9.13 -5.78 12.16
C ASP A 18 9.71 -4.69 11.25
N VAL A 19 10.15 -3.60 11.87
CA VAL A 19 10.94 -2.54 11.22
C VAL A 19 12.26 -2.37 11.94
N LYS A 20 13.30 -2.11 11.16
CA LYS A 20 14.62 -1.84 11.71
C LYS A 20 14.66 -0.43 12.29
N VAL A 21 15.08 -0.32 13.53
CA VAL A 21 15.22 0.95 14.24
C VAL A 21 16.64 1.13 14.76
N GLU A 22 17.04 2.37 14.96
CA GLU A 22 18.26 2.76 15.65
C GLU A 22 17.89 3.55 16.92
N PHE A 23 18.39 3.13 18.08
CA PHE A 23 18.10 3.79 19.35
C PHE A 23 18.97 5.01 19.57
N LYS A 24 18.37 6.12 20.01
CA LYS A 24 19.08 7.37 20.32
C LYS A 24 19.65 7.41 21.74
N HIS A 25 19.31 6.45 22.59
CA HIS A 25 19.81 6.28 23.95
C HIS A 25 19.39 4.91 24.48
N ASP A 26 19.95 4.51 25.61
CA ASP A 26 19.58 3.27 26.30
C ASP A 26 18.10 3.28 26.70
N LEU A 27 17.36 2.25 26.29
CA LEU A 27 15.94 2.09 26.52
C LEU A 27 15.62 0.64 26.89
N LYS A 28 14.93 0.45 28.02
CA LYS A 28 14.45 -0.85 28.44
C LYS A 28 12.96 -0.81 28.77
N MET A 29 12.16 -1.60 28.07
CA MET A 29 10.72 -1.69 28.29
C MET A 29 10.14 -3.06 27.91
N ASP A 30 8.99 -3.38 28.48
CA ASP A 30 8.14 -4.50 28.08
C ASP A 30 6.77 -3.94 27.74
N VAL A 31 6.37 -4.06 26.47
CA VAL A 31 5.06 -3.61 26.01
C VAL A 31 4.29 -4.80 25.46
N SER A 32 3.30 -5.26 26.23
CA SER A 32 2.43 -6.38 25.83
C SER A 32 3.21 -7.65 25.45
N GLY A 33 4.32 -7.93 26.13
CA GLY A 33 5.18 -9.09 25.84
C GLY A 33 6.27 -8.83 24.80
N VAL A 34 6.34 -7.63 24.22
CA VAL A 34 7.47 -7.20 23.38
C VAL A 34 8.54 -6.62 24.29
N GLN A 35 9.61 -7.39 24.50
CA GLN A 35 10.76 -6.93 25.28
C GLN A 35 11.72 -6.15 24.40
N ILE A 36 11.98 -4.91 24.79
CA ILE A 36 12.91 -4.00 24.13
C ILE A 36 14.00 -3.66 25.14
N ASP A 37 15.23 -4.00 24.80
CA ASP A 37 16.44 -3.66 25.56
C ASP A 37 17.46 -3.13 24.54
N GLY A 38 17.27 -1.88 24.15
CA GLY A 38 18.06 -1.21 23.13
C GLY A 38 19.12 -0.31 23.76
N LYS A 39 20.35 -0.35 23.26
CA LYS A 39 21.42 0.56 23.65
C LYS A 39 21.59 1.70 22.66
N GLU A 40 22.18 2.80 23.10
CA GLU A 40 22.50 3.93 22.22
C GLU A 40 23.25 3.48 20.95
N ASN A 41 22.77 3.92 19.78
CA ASN A 41 23.25 3.57 18.44
C ASN A 41 23.12 2.08 18.05
N GLU A 42 22.43 1.26 18.86
CA GLU A 42 22.14 -0.12 18.51
C GLU A 42 21.02 -0.18 17.47
N MET A 43 21.13 -1.12 16.54
CA MET A 43 20.08 -1.43 15.59
C MET A 43 19.32 -2.69 16.01
N MET A 44 17.99 -2.60 16.06
CA MET A 44 17.12 -3.71 16.41
C MET A 44 15.92 -3.76 15.46
N ASN A 45 15.39 -4.96 15.24
CA ASN A 45 14.10 -5.13 14.60
C ASN A 45 13.03 -5.23 15.69
N ILE A 46 12.05 -4.34 15.66
CA ILE A 46 10.91 -4.35 16.58
C ILE A 46 9.61 -4.19 15.78
N PRO A 47 8.45 -4.61 16.33
CA PRO A 47 7.18 -4.41 15.66
C PRO A 47 6.94 -2.93 15.33
N ARG A 48 6.50 -2.66 14.09
CA ARG A 48 6.32 -1.31 13.57
C ARG A 48 5.43 -0.44 14.43
N TRP A 49 4.34 -0.98 14.97
CA TRP A 49 3.46 -0.23 15.86
C TRP A 49 4.17 0.30 17.11
N VAL A 50 5.20 -0.39 17.61
CA VAL A 50 6.04 0.10 18.72
C VAL A 50 7.04 1.13 18.21
N ALA A 51 7.68 0.83 17.07
CA ALA A 51 8.64 1.72 16.45
C ALA A 51 8.06 3.11 16.15
N ASP A 52 6.86 3.17 15.59
CA ASP A 52 6.18 4.44 15.24
C ASP A 52 5.94 5.32 16.49
N ILE A 53 5.59 4.70 17.64
CA ILE A 53 5.41 5.42 18.91
C ILE A 53 6.75 5.93 19.44
N LEU A 54 7.79 5.08 19.41
CA LEU A 54 9.12 5.47 19.87
C LEU A 54 9.72 6.57 18.97
N GLU A 55 9.42 6.57 17.67
CA GLU A 55 9.87 7.59 16.73
C GLU A 55 9.19 8.93 16.96
N SER A 56 7.88 8.95 17.18
CA SER A 56 7.13 10.19 17.44
C SER A 56 7.64 10.91 18.71
N GLU A 57 8.06 10.13 19.70
CA GLU A 57 8.66 10.62 20.94
C GLU A 57 10.20 10.79 20.85
N LYS A 58 10.77 10.61 19.65
CA LYS A 58 12.20 10.81 19.33
C LYS A 58 13.16 9.91 20.12
N HIS A 59 12.73 8.70 20.50
CA HIS A 59 13.59 7.68 21.12
C HIS A 59 14.37 6.85 20.08
N VAL A 60 13.82 6.68 18.88
CA VAL A 60 14.44 5.90 17.81
C VAL A 60 14.46 6.66 16.48
N ILE A 61 15.19 6.10 15.51
CA ILE A 61 15.16 6.45 14.08
C ILE A 61 14.71 5.21 13.32
N LEU A 62 13.66 5.31 12.47
CA LEU A 62 13.26 4.20 11.62
C LEU A 62 14.12 4.14 10.36
N HIS A 63 14.61 2.95 10.06
CA HIS A 63 15.30 2.64 8.81
C HIS A 63 14.31 1.96 7.86
N GLU A 64 13.48 2.77 7.20
CA GLU A 64 12.48 2.31 6.25
C GLU A 64 12.74 2.77 4.81
N GLN A 65 12.05 2.14 3.87
CA GLN A 65 12.12 2.48 2.46
C GLN A 65 11.52 3.86 2.21
N ASP A 66 12.21 4.67 1.40
CA ASP A 66 11.69 5.97 0.94
C ASP A 66 10.50 5.76 -0.01
N MET A 67 9.29 5.90 0.52
CA MET A 67 8.07 5.70 -0.27
C MET A 67 7.82 6.80 -1.30
N ILE A 68 8.44 7.98 -1.18
CA ILE A 68 8.38 9.01 -2.22
C ILE A 68 9.16 8.57 -3.45
N LYS A 69 10.35 7.98 -3.24
CA LYS A 69 11.12 7.38 -4.32
C LYS A 69 10.34 6.26 -5.00
N GLU A 70 9.71 5.37 -4.24
CA GLU A 70 8.87 4.30 -4.80
C GLU A 70 7.68 4.83 -5.57
N LEU A 71 7.00 5.87 -5.07
CA LEU A 71 5.90 6.53 -5.78
C LEU A 71 6.35 7.13 -7.12
N LYS A 72 7.51 7.79 -7.15
CA LYS A 72 8.09 8.30 -8.41
C LYS A 72 8.35 7.16 -9.39
N GLN A 73 8.93 6.06 -8.93
CA GLN A 73 9.23 4.91 -9.78
C GLN A 73 7.95 4.23 -10.29
N ALA A 74 6.96 4.04 -9.43
CA ALA A 74 5.67 3.46 -9.80
C ALA A 74 4.99 4.31 -10.89
N LYS A 75 4.97 5.63 -10.72
CA LYS A 75 4.43 6.55 -11.72
C LYS A 75 5.18 6.46 -13.06
N VAL A 76 6.51 6.52 -13.04
CA VAL A 76 7.32 6.44 -14.28
C VAL A 76 7.09 5.11 -15.00
N LYS A 77 7.07 3.99 -14.27
CA LYS A 77 6.78 2.68 -14.85
C LYS A 77 5.38 2.63 -15.47
N GLU A 78 4.40 3.23 -14.83
CA GLU A 78 3.03 3.28 -15.34
C GLU A 78 2.87 4.19 -16.56
N ASP A 79 3.59 5.32 -16.60
CA ASP A 79 3.59 6.26 -17.74
C ASP A 79 4.19 5.62 -19.01
N ILE A 80 5.13 4.68 -18.86
CA ILE A 80 5.79 3.97 -19.97
C ILE A 80 5.03 2.69 -20.36
N ALA A 81 4.25 2.11 -19.44
CA ALA A 81 3.47 0.90 -19.71
C ALA A 81 2.35 1.18 -20.72
N ASP A 82 2.18 0.25 -21.68
CA ASP A 82 1.15 0.33 -22.72
C ASP A 82 -0.25 0.50 -22.13
N GLU A 83 -1.15 1.06 -22.94
CA GLU A 83 -2.51 1.42 -22.51
C GLU A 83 -3.33 0.24 -21.96
N ASP A 84 -3.01 -0.98 -22.42
CA ASP A 84 -3.66 -2.24 -22.05
C ASP A 84 -2.84 -3.08 -21.05
N THR A 85 -1.77 -2.52 -20.49
CA THR A 85 -0.93 -3.21 -19.50
C THR A 85 -0.73 -2.37 -18.25
N LEU A 86 -0.68 -3.03 -17.10
CA LEU A 86 -0.35 -2.41 -15.82
C LEU A 86 1.11 -2.69 -15.49
N ALA A 87 1.82 -1.67 -15.02
CA ALA A 87 3.10 -1.90 -14.37
C ALA A 87 2.89 -2.67 -13.06
N THR A 88 3.85 -3.52 -12.69
CA THR A 88 3.82 -4.21 -11.40
C THR A 88 3.89 -3.20 -10.27
N LEU A 89 2.90 -3.27 -9.37
CA LEU A 89 2.85 -2.50 -8.13
C LEU A 89 2.98 -3.43 -6.93
N ASP A 90 3.69 -3.00 -5.88
CA ASP A 90 3.77 -3.76 -4.64
C ASP A 90 2.38 -4.00 -4.04
N LYS A 91 2.19 -5.20 -3.49
CA LYS A 91 0.89 -5.67 -3.01
C LYS A 91 0.30 -4.75 -1.94
N HIS A 92 1.14 -4.14 -1.11
CA HIS A 92 0.75 -3.26 0.00
C HIS A 92 1.22 -1.82 -0.25
N PHE A 93 1.44 -1.45 -1.52
CA PHE A 93 2.00 -0.15 -1.90
C PHE A 93 1.26 1.04 -1.27
N TYR A 94 -0.07 1.10 -1.43
CA TYR A 94 -0.85 2.23 -0.91
C TYR A 94 -0.88 2.27 0.62
N ILE A 95 -0.88 1.11 1.29
CA ILE A 95 -0.81 1.01 2.75
C ILE A 95 0.51 1.58 3.27
N LYS A 96 1.63 1.13 2.70
CA LYS A 96 2.99 1.61 3.04
C LYS A 96 3.11 3.10 2.77
N LEU A 97 2.66 3.56 1.60
CA LEU A 97 2.74 4.96 1.20
C LEU A 97 1.89 5.85 2.10
N HIS A 98 0.67 5.44 2.46
CA HIS A 98 -0.19 6.21 3.35
C HIS A 98 0.40 6.30 4.77
N ALA A 99 0.97 5.22 5.29
CA ALA A 99 1.68 5.23 6.57
C ALA A 99 2.87 6.20 6.55
N TYR A 100 3.67 6.18 5.47
CA TYR A 100 4.79 7.09 5.27
C TYR A 100 4.35 8.55 5.14
N MET A 101 3.30 8.83 4.35
CA MET A 101 2.80 10.18 4.12
C MET A 101 2.33 10.87 5.41
N LYS A 102 1.79 10.12 6.38
CA LYS A 102 1.39 10.69 7.69
C LYS A 102 2.54 11.34 8.48
N LYS A 103 3.79 10.98 8.16
CA LYS A 103 5.00 11.49 8.82
C LYS A 103 5.58 12.72 8.12
N LEU A 104 5.06 13.08 6.95
CA LEU A 104 5.60 14.17 6.13
C LEU A 104 5.14 15.54 6.64
N GLU A 105 5.99 16.55 6.41
CA GLU A 105 5.58 17.94 6.50
C GLU A 105 4.54 18.25 5.42
N THR A 106 3.65 19.22 5.68
CA THR A 106 2.51 19.57 4.82
C THR A 106 2.90 19.78 3.35
N VAL A 107 3.99 20.49 3.09
CA VAL A 107 4.44 20.78 1.72
C VAL A 107 4.85 19.52 0.96
N ASP A 108 5.46 18.54 1.64
CA ASP A 108 5.87 17.29 1.00
C ASP A 108 4.72 16.29 0.94
N PHE A 109 3.79 16.34 1.90
CA PHE A 109 2.53 15.64 1.84
C PHE A 109 1.73 16.04 0.59
N ASP A 110 1.53 17.34 0.35
CA ASP A 110 0.74 17.83 -0.79
C ASP A 110 1.35 17.40 -2.14
N LYS A 111 2.69 17.41 -2.24
CA LYS A 111 3.39 16.91 -3.44
C LYS A 111 3.17 15.42 -3.63
N ALA A 112 3.31 14.63 -2.56
CA ALA A 112 3.11 13.19 -2.60
C ALA A 112 1.67 12.84 -2.96
N GLU A 113 0.68 13.53 -2.38
CA GLU A 113 -0.73 13.38 -2.67
C GLU A 113 -1.05 13.70 -4.13
N SER A 114 -0.53 14.80 -4.67
CA SER A 114 -0.70 15.17 -6.07
C SER A 114 -0.17 14.10 -7.02
N MET A 115 1.03 13.57 -6.75
CA MET A 115 1.61 12.47 -7.54
C MET A 115 0.84 11.16 -7.40
N LEU A 116 0.39 10.84 -6.19
CA LEU A 116 -0.44 9.65 -5.93
C LEU A 116 -1.75 9.72 -6.71
N ASN A 117 -2.43 10.87 -6.70
CA ASN A 117 -3.65 11.10 -7.46
C ASN A 117 -3.43 10.88 -8.98
N GLN A 118 -2.27 11.30 -9.51
CA GLN A 118 -1.93 11.03 -10.91
C GLN A 118 -1.77 9.53 -11.19
N LEU A 119 -1.01 8.82 -10.35
CA LEU A 119 -0.81 7.37 -10.47
C LEU A 119 -2.15 6.62 -10.42
N VAL A 120 -2.98 6.93 -9.40
CA VAL A 120 -4.31 6.34 -9.21
C VAL A 120 -5.19 6.58 -10.44
N ARG A 121 -5.22 7.81 -10.96
CA ARG A 121 -6.02 8.14 -12.15
C ARG A 121 -5.63 7.31 -13.38
N ILE A 122 -4.33 7.15 -13.64
CA ILE A 122 -3.84 6.36 -14.79
C ILE A 122 -4.24 4.89 -14.60
N ARG A 123 -3.95 4.33 -13.43
CA ARG A 123 -4.22 2.92 -13.13
C ARG A 123 -5.71 2.60 -13.12
N GLN A 124 -6.55 3.48 -12.56
CA GLN A 124 -8.00 3.31 -12.57
C GLN A 124 -8.56 3.18 -13.99
N GLY A 125 -8.11 4.03 -14.93
CA GLY A 125 -8.55 3.96 -16.33
C GLY A 125 -8.20 2.62 -16.98
N LYS A 126 -6.98 2.13 -16.74
CA LYS A 126 -6.53 0.82 -17.23
C LYS A 126 -7.27 -0.35 -16.59
N ILE A 127 -7.46 -0.32 -15.27
CA ILE A 127 -8.19 -1.35 -14.51
C ILE A 127 -9.63 -1.48 -15.01
N VAL A 128 -10.34 -0.37 -15.24
CA VAL A 128 -11.71 -0.40 -15.76
C VAL A 128 -11.80 -1.14 -17.09
N ARG A 129 -10.91 -0.83 -18.04
CA ARG A 129 -10.87 -1.52 -19.35
C ARG A 129 -10.57 -3.00 -19.21
N LEU A 130 -9.57 -3.35 -18.39
CA LEU A 130 -9.16 -4.74 -18.18
C LEU A 130 -10.22 -5.58 -17.46
N ALA A 131 -10.94 -4.98 -16.50
CA ALA A 131 -12.00 -5.64 -15.75
C ALA A 131 -13.25 -5.88 -16.60
N ASP A 132 -13.56 -5.00 -17.56
CA ASP A 132 -14.67 -5.23 -18.49
C ASP A 132 -14.37 -6.36 -19.49
N SER A 133 -13.10 -6.52 -19.88
CA SER A 133 -12.69 -7.46 -20.93
C SER A 133 -12.48 -8.89 -20.44
N SER A 134 -12.02 -9.09 -19.19
CA SER A 134 -11.63 -10.42 -18.70
C SER A 134 -11.80 -10.57 -17.19
N LYS A 135 -11.81 -11.83 -16.72
CA LYS A 135 -11.74 -12.14 -15.29
C LYS A 135 -10.31 -11.96 -14.80
N LEU A 136 -10.14 -11.61 -13.53
CA LEU A 136 -8.84 -11.46 -12.87
C LEU A 136 -8.01 -12.76 -13.00
N THR A 137 -6.90 -12.68 -13.72
CA THR A 137 -5.91 -13.76 -13.86
C THR A 137 -4.83 -13.64 -12.78
N SER A 138 -4.08 -14.71 -12.56
CA SER A 138 -2.95 -14.70 -11.61
C SER A 138 -1.84 -13.71 -12.02
N ASP A 139 -1.56 -13.59 -13.32
CA ASP A 139 -0.60 -12.62 -13.84
C ASP A 139 -1.04 -11.18 -13.55
N LEU A 140 -2.32 -10.87 -13.80
CA LEU A 140 -2.84 -9.53 -13.55
C LEU A 140 -2.91 -9.22 -12.06
N SER A 141 -3.38 -10.16 -11.24
CA SER A 141 -3.39 -10.05 -9.76
C SER A 141 -2.00 -9.74 -9.21
N SER A 142 -0.93 -10.34 -9.75
CA SER A 142 0.44 -10.07 -9.31
C SER A 142 0.93 -8.64 -9.57
N LYS A 143 0.20 -7.84 -10.36
CA LYS A 143 0.54 -6.45 -10.72
C LYS A 143 -0.31 -5.42 -9.96
N LEU A 144 -1.28 -5.88 -9.18
CA LEU A 144 -2.26 -5.05 -8.48
C LEU A 144 -1.95 -5.00 -6.98
N SER A 145 -2.25 -3.86 -6.37
CA SER A 145 -2.33 -3.78 -4.91
C SER A 145 -3.54 -4.55 -4.38
N VAL A 146 -3.63 -4.74 -3.06
CA VAL A 146 -4.81 -5.34 -2.41
C VAL A 146 -6.10 -4.54 -2.69
N GLU A 147 -6.02 -3.21 -2.69
CA GLU A 147 -7.14 -2.31 -2.97
C GLU A 147 -7.60 -2.43 -4.43
N GLU A 148 -6.65 -2.47 -5.36
CA GLU A 148 -6.94 -2.53 -6.78
C GLU A 148 -7.56 -3.87 -7.20
N GLU A 149 -7.21 -4.97 -6.53
CA GLU A 149 -7.88 -6.26 -6.78
C GLU A 149 -9.35 -6.23 -6.38
N VAL A 150 -9.69 -5.58 -5.26
CA VAL A 150 -11.09 -5.42 -4.85
C VAL A 150 -11.82 -4.58 -5.88
N TYR A 151 -11.26 -3.44 -6.26
CA TYR A 151 -11.81 -2.54 -7.27
C TYR A 151 -12.02 -3.24 -8.62
N TYR A 152 -11.02 -4.00 -9.08
CA TYR A 152 -11.09 -4.79 -10.31
C TYR A 152 -12.26 -5.77 -10.28
N ASN A 153 -12.38 -6.56 -9.21
CA ASN A 153 -13.44 -7.56 -9.09
C ASN A 153 -14.84 -6.91 -9.01
N GLN A 154 -14.98 -5.76 -8.35
CA GLN A 154 -16.23 -5.01 -8.32
C GLN A 154 -16.67 -4.57 -9.71
N ILE A 155 -15.75 -3.99 -10.50
CA ILE A 155 -16.04 -3.60 -11.89
C ILE A 155 -16.40 -4.82 -12.74
N HIS A 156 -15.60 -5.89 -12.66
CA HIS A 156 -15.83 -7.10 -13.45
C HIS A 156 -17.23 -7.68 -13.18
N ASN A 157 -17.62 -7.79 -11.91
CA ASN A 157 -18.93 -8.29 -11.51
C ASN A 157 -20.06 -7.37 -11.97
N ALA A 158 -19.87 -6.04 -11.89
CA ALA A 158 -20.85 -5.07 -12.41
C ALA A 158 -21.02 -5.19 -13.93
N SER A 159 -19.92 -5.33 -14.67
CA SER A 159 -19.90 -5.55 -16.12
C SER A 159 -20.63 -6.85 -16.50
N LEU A 160 -20.40 -7.95 -15.76
CA LEU A 160 -21.11 -9.21 -15.98
C LEU A 160 -22.61 -9.07 -15.71
N ALA A 161 -22.99 -8.46 -14.59
CA ALA A 161 -24.39 -8.25 -14.24
C ALA A 161 -25.11 -7.40 -15.30
N PHE A 162 -24.47 -6.35 -15.81
CA PHE A 162 -24.98 -5.54 -16.92
C PHE A 162 -25.16 -6.38 -18.19
N LYS A 163 -24.14 -7.15 -18.61
CA LYS A 163 -24.20 -8.01 -19.81
C LYS A 163 -25.32 -9.06 -19.69
N GLU A 164 -25.51 -9.66 -18.52
CA GLU A 164 -26.59 -10.62 -18.25
C GLU A 164 -27.98 -9.99 -18.38
N GLN A 165 -28.16 -8.75 -17.91
CA GLN A 165 -29.43 -8.03 -18.04
C GLN A 165 -29.78 -7.74 -19.50
N ILE A 166 -28.79 -7.41 -20.34
CA ILE A 166 -29.00 -7.06 -21.75
C ILE A 166 -29.18 -8.31 -22.62
N LEU A 167 -28.34 -9.32 -22.45
CA LEU A 167 -28.32 -10.51 -23.30
C LEU A 167 -29.30 -11.60 -22.83
N GLY A 168 -29.78 -11.50 -21.60
CA GLY A 168 -30.52 -12.57 -20.92
C GLY A 168 -29.60 -13.69 -20.42
N LYS A 169 -30.09 -14.47 -19.46
CA LYS A 169 -29.36 -15.66 -18.98
C LYS A 169 -29.33 -16.71 -20.09
N LYS A 170 -28.14 -17.22 -20.43
CA LYS A 170 -28.02 -18.45 -21.24
C LYS A 170 -28.82 -19.55 -20.53
N LYS A 171 -29.78 -20.15 -21.24
CA LYS A 171 -30.54 -21.32 -20.78
C LYS A 171 -29.64 -22.53 -20.61
#